data_AF-Q4H1M8-F1
#
_entry.id   AF-Q4H1M8-F1
#
_cell.length_a   1.000
_cell.length_b   1.000
_cell.length_c   1.000
_cell.angle_alpha   90.00
_cell.angle_beta   90.00
_cell.angle_gamma   90.00
#
_symmetry.space_group_name_H-M   'P 1'
#
loop_
_entity.id
_entity.type
_entity.pdbx_description
1 polymer ?
#
loop_
_entity_poly.entity_id
_entity_poly.type
_entity_poly.pdbx_seq_one_letter_code
_entity_poly.pdbx_strand_id
1 'polypeptide(L)'
;INKFYVLDLQPDNSVIRYTVEQGHRTFVVSWRNPDDSLAAATWDDYIENGAIRAIRTVQAITGADTFNMLGFCVGGTIVATALAVLAARGEQPAESLTLLTTLLDFDNTGILDLFIDEASVQLREMTLGAQAPTGPRLLKGQELPLPSASCGPTTWSGTTASTTT
;
A
#
# COMPACT_ATOMS: atom_id res chain seq x y z
N ILE A 1 0.60 -1.99 3.10
CA ILE A 1 -0.37 -1.31 2.22
C ILE A 1 -1.76 -1.82 2.55
N ASN A 2 -2.72 -0.94 2.88
CA ASN A 2 -4.11 -1.35 3.10
C ASN A 2 -4.63 -2.13 1.90
N LYS A 3 -5.45 -3.15 2.15
CA LYS A 3 -6.06 -3.91 1.05
C LYS A 3 -7.08 -3.05 0.31
N PHE A 4 -7.14 -3.24 -1.01
CA PHE A 4 -7.99 -2.46 -1.89
C PHE A 4 -9.48 -2.54 -1.52
N TYR A 5 -9.92 -3.63 -0.89
CA TYR A 5 -11.31 -3.84 -0.49
C TYR A 5 -11.82 -2.83 0.53
N VAL A 6 -10.97 -2.02 1.18
CA VAL A 6 -11.43 -0.89 1.99
C VAL A 6 -12.25 0.12 1.17
N LEU A 7 -12.04 0.16 -0.15
CA LEU A 7 -12.81 0.96 -1.10
C LEU A 7 -13.98 0.17 -1.73
N ASP A 8 -14.17 -1.10 -1.35
CA ASP A 8 -15.15 -2.04 -1.91
C ASP A 8 -15.62 -3.07 -0.85
N LEU A 9 -16.10 -2.58 0.29
CA LEU A 9 -16.44 -3.41 1.45
C LEU A 9 -17.78 -4.13 1.28
N GLN A 10 -18.85 -3.37 1.06
CA GLN A 10 -20.22 -3.83 0.84
C GLN A 10 -20.84 -3.01 -0.29
N PRO A 11 -21.90 -3.49 -0.96
CA PRO A 11 -22.53 -2.74 -2.04
C PRO A 11 -22.88 -1.30 -1.65
N ASP A 12 -23.43 -1.08 -0.45
CA ASP A 12 -23.92 0.24 -0.03
C ASP A 12 -22.83 1.25 0.33
N ASN A 13 -21.59 0.80 0.53
CA ASN A 13 -20.46 1.66 0.91
C ASN A 13 -19.21 1.44 0.02
N SER A 14 -19.39 0.85 -1.16
CA SER A 14 -18.32 0.65 -2.13
C SER A 14 -18.13 1.89 -3.00
N VAL A 15 -16.96 2.52 -2.85
CA VAL A 15 -16.51 3.62 -3.72
C VAL A 15 -16.27 3.10 -5.13
N ILE A 16 -15.73 1.88 -5.26
CA ILE A 16 -15.48 1.25 -6.56
C ILE A 16 -16.80 1.02 -7.31
N ARG A 17 -17.81 0.42 -6.65
CA ARG A 17 -19.14 0.20 -7.23
C ARG A 17 -19.76 1.53 -7.66
N TYR A 18 -19.77 2.52 -6.77
CA TYR A 18 -20.30 3.85 -7.08
C TYR A 18 -19.65 4.46 -8.31
N THR A 19 -18.31 4.40 -8.40
CA THR A 19 -17.55 4.95 -9.52
C THR A 19 -17.89 4.28 -10.85
N VAL A 20 -18.05 2.95 -10.84
CA VAL A 20 -18.49 2.17 -12.01
C VAL A 20 -19.93 2.54 -12.41
N GLU A 21 -20.83 2.71 -11.44
CA GLU A 21 -22.24 3.09 -11.68
C GLU A 21 -22.39 4.50 -12.24
N GLN A 22 -21.45 5.41 -11.93
CA GLN A 22 -21.37 6.72 -12.58
C GLN A 22 -20.81 6.67 -14.02
N GLY A 23 -20.51 5.47 -14.54
CA GLY A 23 -20.07 5.27 -15.92
C GLY A 23 -18.54 5.31 -16.13
N HIS A 24 -17.74 5.31 -15.05
CA HIS A 24 -16.30 5.29 -15.18
C HIS A 24 -15.75 3.86 -15.37
N ARG A 25 -14.86 3.69 -16.35
CA ARG A 25 -14.04 2.47 -16.51
C ARG A 25 -13.00 2.41 -15.41
N THR A 26 -13.30 1.70 -14.33
CA THR A 26 -12.48 1.66 -13.12
C THR A 26 -11.50 0.50 -13.13
N PHE A 27 -10.22 0.78 -12.92
CA PHE A 27 -9.16 -0.21 -12.72
C PHE A 27 -8.61 -0.09 -11.30
N VAL A 28 -8.27 -1.23 -10.69
CA VAL A 28 -7.82 -1.29 -9.29
C VAL A 28 -6.54 -2.11 -9.19
N VAL A 29 -5.53 -1.58 -8.51
CA VAL A 29 -4.31 -2.32 -8.21
C VAL A 29 -4.53 -3.15 -6.93
N SER A 30 -4.55 -4.47 -7.10
CA SER A 30 -4.59 -5.42 -5.97
C SER A 30 -3.17 -5.85 -5.59
N TRP A 31 -2.65 -5.27 -4.51
CA TRP A 31 -1.31 -5.57 -4.03
C TRP A 31 -1.19 -6.98 -3.47
N ARG A 32 -0.17 -7.71 -3.94
CA ARG A 32 0.20 -9.04 -3.44
C ARG A 32 0.55 -8.95 -1.95
N ASN A 33 0.16 -9.97 -1.19
CA ASN A 33 0.72 -10.16 0.15
C ASN A 33 2.17 -10.66 -0.01
N PRO A 34 3.17 -9.94 0.52
CA PRO A 34 4.56 -10.33 0.33
C PRO A 34 4.81 -11.69 0.99
N ASP A 35 5.59 -12.52 0.30
CA ASP A 35 6.19 -13.74 0.82
C ASP A 35 7.71 -13.64 0.68
N ASP A 36 8.44 -14.69 1.07
CA ASP A 36 9.91 -14.67 1.10
C ASP A 36 10.55 -14.32 -0.26
N SER A 37 9.85 -14.52 -1.38
CA SER A 37 10.34 -14.10 -2.71
C SER A 37 10.41 -12.58 -2.89
N LEU A 38 9.70 -11.83 -2.05
CA LEU A 38 9.66 -10.37 -2.03
C LEU A 38 10.41 -9.77 -0.84
N ALA A 39 11.16 -10.58 -0.08
CA ALA A 39 11.89 -10.11 1.10
C ALA A 39 12.95 -9.04 0.77
N ALA A 40 13.48 -9.05 -0.46
CA ALA A 40 14.45 -8.07 -0.94
C ALA A 40 13.83 -6.96 -1.80
N ALA A 41 12.50 -6.93 -1.96
CA ALA A 41 11.83 -5.93 -2.78
C ALA A 41 12.03 -4.52 -2.19
N THR A 42 12.43 -3.60 -3.03
CA THR A 42 12.72 -2.20 -2.68
C THR A 42 11.57 -1.28 -3.05
N TRP A 43 11.61 -0.04 -2.57
CA TRP A 43 10.64 0.99 -2.99
C TRP A 43 10.60 1.14 -4.52
N ASP A 44 11.77 1.18 -5.16
CA ASP A 44 11.90 1.30 -6.61
C ASP A 44 11.20 0.16 -7.35
N ASP A 45 11.24 -1.07 -6.79
CA ASP A 45 10.50 -2.20 -7.36
C ASP A 45 8.98 -1.99 -7.31
N TYR A 46 8.45 -1.42 -6.23
CA TYR A 46 7.02 -1.09 -6.14
C TYR A 46 6.63 0.04 -7.10
N ILE A 47 7.51 1.02 -7.31
CA ILE A 47 7.27 2.11 -8.27
C ILE A 47 7.31 1.59 -9.70
N GLU A 48 8.38 0.91 -10.11
CA GLU A 48 8.58 0.48 -11.50
C GLU A 48 7.66 -0.70 -11.85
N ASN A 49 7.70 -1.78 -11.07
CA ASN A 49 7.01 -3.03 -11.38
C ASN A 49 5.56 -3.06 -10.87
N GLY A 50 5.21 -2.16 -9.94
CA GLY A 50 3.86 -2.00 -9.42
C GLY A 50 3.11 -0.86 -10.10
N ALA A 51 3.39 0.38 -9.69
CA ALA A 51 2.62 1.56 -10.09
C ALA A 51 2.78 1.92 -11.57
N ILE A 52 4.02 2.09 -12.05
CA ILE A 52 4.29 2.45 -13.46
C ILE A 52 3.80 1.32 -14.38
N ARG A 53 4.07 0.06 -14.05
CA ARG A 53 3.55 -1.07 -14.82
C ARG A 53 2.03 -1.11 -14.88
N ALA A 54 1.33 -0.80 -13.78
CA ALA A 54 -0.13 -0.71 -13.78
C ALA A 54 -0.61 0.42 -14.71
N ILE A 55 0.03 1.59 -14.66
CA ILE A 55 -0.28 2.72 -15.56
C ILE A 55 -0.16 2.29 -17.03
N ARG A 56 0.97 1.69 -17.41
CA ARG A 56 1.18 1.18 -18.78
C ARG A 56 0.15 0.15 -19.20
N THR A 57 -0.21 -0.75 -18.28
CA THR A 57 -1.21 -1.78 -18.54
C THR A 57 -2.57 -1.16 -18.83
N VAL A 58 -2.97 -0.13 -18.07
CA VAL A 58 -4.21 0.60 -18.32
C VAL A 58 -4.16 1.33 -19.67
N GLN A 59 -3.05 2.00 -20.01
CA GLN A 59 -2.89 2.62 -21.33
C GLN A 59 -3.03 1.59 -22.45
N ALA A 60 -2.39 0.43 -22.32
CA ALA A 60 -2.46 -0.65 -23.31
C ALA A 60 -3.89 -1.24 -23.46
N ILE A 61 -4.64 -1.37 -22.36
CA ILE A 61 -6.02 -1.88 -22.38
C ILE A 61 -6.99 -0.86 -22.95
N THR A 62 -6.81 0.42 -22.63
CA THR A 62 -7.77 1.47 -22.95
C THR A 62 -7.49 2.18 -24.26
N GLY A 63 -6.22 2.19 -24.71
CA GLY A 63 -5.73 3.04 -25.79
C GLY A 63 -5.64 4.52 -25.42
N ALA A 64 -5.89 4.89 -24.16
CA ALA A 64 -5.84 6.27 -23.70
C ALA A 64 -4.42 6.67 -23.30
N ASP A 65 -3.97 7.84 -23.78
CA ASP A 65 -2.67 8.42 -23.40
C ASP A 65 -2.67 8.89 -21.94
N THR A 66 -3.77 9.51 -21.51
CA THR A 66 -3.97 9.98 -20.13
C THR A 66 -5.26 9.45 -19.52
N PHE A 67 -5.30 9.35 -18.19
CA PHE A 67 -6.51 9.03 -17.44
C PHE A 67 -6.45 9.54 -15.99
N ASN A 68 -7.60 9.60 -15.32
CA ASN A 68 -7.69 10.01 -13.93
C ASN A 68 -7.15 8.92 -13.01
N MET A 69 -6.36 9.30 -12.02
CA MET A 69 -5.78 8.39 -11.03
C MET A 69 -6.24 8.75 -9.62
N LEU A 70 -6.44 7.73 -8.79
CA LEU A 70 -6.79 7.89 -7.39
C LEU A 70 -5.79 7.11 -6.52
N GLY A 71 -5.22 7.81 -5.54
CA GLY A 71 -4.36 7.27 -4.50
C GLY A 71 -5.05 7.28 -3.15
N PHE A 72 -4.89 6.21 -2.37
CA PHE A 72 -5.42 6.10 -1.01
C PHE A 72 -4.33 5.69 -0.03
N CYS A 73 -4.20 6.43 1.09
CA CYS A 73 -3.18 6.16 2.11
C CYS A 73 -1.78 6.12 1.48
N VAL A 74 -0.95 5.12 1.83
CA VAL A 74 0.37 4.88 1.21
C VAL A 74 0.31 4.64 -0.31
N GLY A 75 -0.83 4.17 -0.83
CA GLY A 75 -1.04 4.03 -2.27
C GLY A 75 -1.00 5.39 -2.98
N GLY A 76 -1.39 6.46 -2.29
CA GLY A 76 -1.24 7.82 -2.80
C GLY A 76 0.22 8.28 -2.87
N THR A 77 1.02 7.97 -1.86
CA THR A 77 2.47 8.24 -1.86
C THR A 77 3.15 7.48 -3.01
N ILE A 78 2.76 6.22 -3.24
CA ILE A 78 3.26 5.39 -4.35
C ILE A 78 2.92 6.02 -5.71
N VAL A 79 1.65 6.33 -5.98
CA VAL A 79 1.27 6.88 -7.30
C VAL A 79 1.83 8.29 -7.53
N ALA A 80 1.92 9.13 -6.48
CA ALA A 80 2.54 10.44 -6.58
C ALA A 80 4.04 10.33 -6.92
N THR A 81 4.74 9.40 -6.28
CA THR A 81 6.16 9.13 -6.57
C THR A 81 6.34 8.60 -7.99
N ALA A 82 5.49 7.66 -8.42
CA ALA A 82 5.53 7.12 -9.78
C ALA A 82 5.30 8.20 -10.84
N LEU A 83 4.35 9.10 -10.62
CA LEU A 83 4.09 10.23 -11.53
C LEU A 83 5.25 11.22 -11.55
N ALA A 84 5.91 11.49 -10.41
CA ALA A 84 7.11 12.32 -10.37
C ALA A 84 8.27 11.69 -11.17
N VAL A 85 8.48 10.37 -11.03
CA VAL A 85 9.47 9.63 -11.81
C VAL A 85 9.16 9.70 -13.31
N LEU A 86 7.90 9.49 -13.71
CA LEU A 86 7.48 9.57 -15.11
C LEU A 86 7.63 11.00 -15.66
N ALA A 87 7.27 12.02 -14.89
CA ALA A 87 7.47 13.42 -15.27
C ALA A 87 8.95 13.74 -15.53
N ALA A 88 9.85 13.25 -14.68
CA ALA A 88 11.30 13.38 -14.88
C ALA A 88 11.80 12.64 -16.14
N ARG A 89 11.09 11.58 -16.56
CA ARG A 89 11.31 10.86 -17.82
C ARG A 89 10.63 11.52 -19.04
N GLY A 90 9.92 12.62 -18.84
CA GLY A 90 9.23 13.37 -19.90
C GLY A 90 7.81 12.87 -20.20
N GLU A 91 7.20 12.12 -19.29
CA GLU A 91 5.90 11.47 -19.49
C GLU A 91 4.84 11.98 -18.51
N GLN A 92 3.62 12.16 -18.98
CA GLN A 92 2.51 12.74 -18.19
C GLN A 92 1.22 11.92 -18.38
N PRO A 93 1.13 10.69 -17.85
CA PRO A 93 -0.01 9.80 -18.10
C PRO A 93 -1.25 10.11 -17.23
N ALA A 94 -1.16 11.04 -16.28
CA ALA A 94 -2.26 11.40 -15.40
C ALA A 94 -2.98 12.65 -15.92
N GLU A 95 -4.27 12.53 -16.20
CA GLU A 95 -5.13 13.68 -16.49
C GLU A 95 -5.48 14.45 -15.20
N SER A 96 -5.71 13.69 -14.12
CA SER A 96 -5.85 14.23 -12.78
C SER A 96 -5.38 13.21 -11.75
N LEU A 97 -5.01 13.71 -10.57
CA LEU A 97 -4.64 12.89 -9.42
C LEU A 97 -5.50 13.28 -8.21
N THR A 98 -6.27 12.31 -7.70
CA THR A 98 -7.03 12.45 -6.46
C THR A 98 -6.31 11.71 -5.34
N LEU A 99 -6.07 12.37 -4.21
CA LEU A 99 -5.39 11.78 -3.05
C LEU A 99 -6.35 11.74 -1.85
N LEU A 100 -6.67 10.52 -1.41
CA LEU A 100 -7.54 10.27 -0.26
C LEU A 100 -6.70 9.86 0.94
N THR A 101 -6.70 10.72 1.98
CA THR A 101 -6.00 10.48 3.25
C THR A 101 -4.54 10.02 3.05
N THR A 102 -3.81 10.74 2.19
CA THR A 102 -2.43 10.41 1.80
C THR A 102 -1.48 11.44 2.39
N LEU A 103 -0.38 10.97 2.97
CA LEU A 103 0.76 11.79 3.35
C LEU A 103 1.75 11.88 2.17
N LEU A 104 2.17 13.11 1.86
CA LEU A 104 3.27 13.42 0.95
C LEU A 104 4.41 14.10 1.70
N ASP A 105 4.07 14.93 2.67
CA ASP A 105 4.98 15.45 3.67
C ASP A 105 4.87 14.57 4.93
N PHE A 106 6.02 14.11 5.42
CA PHE A 106 6.15 13.23 6.59
C PHE A 106 6.89 13.91 7.75
N ASP A 107 7.11 15.23 7.71
CA ASP A 107 7.83 15.97 8.77
C ASP A 107 7.10 15.91 10.13
N ASN A 108 5.77 15.81 10.11
CA ASN A 108 4.96 15.65 11.32
C ASN A 108 3.89 14.57 11.11
N THR A 109 4.20 13.33 11.51
CA THR A 109 3.29 12.19 11.31
C THR A 109 2.30 12.00 12.48
N GLY A 110 2.38 12.86 13.49
CA GLY A 110 1.47 12.90 14.62
C GLY A 110 1.73 11.75 15.59
N ILE A 111 0.70 10.97 15.91
CA ILE A 111 0.81 9.90 16.91
C ILE A 111 1.74 8.75 16.48
N LEU A 112 2.05 8.64 15.18
CA LEU A 112 2.95 7.62 14.65
C LEU A 112 4.39 7.83 15.13
N ASP A 113 4.81 9.08 15.38
CA ASP A 113 6.14 9.42 15.90
C ASP A 113 6.38 8.85 17.31
N LEU A 114 5.32 8.48 18.05
CA LEU A 114 5.43 7.83 19.36
C LEU A 114 5.78 6.34 19.27
N PHE A 115 5.56 5.72 18.11
CA PHE A 115 5.76 4.28 17.90
C PHE A 115 6.99 3.96 17.04
N ILE A 116 7.58 4.98 16.41
CA ILE A 116 8.73 4.85 15.52
C ILE A 116 9.79 5.84 15.99
N ASP A 117 10.90 5.31 16.50
CA ASP A 117 12.09 6.09 16.84
C ASP A 117 13.31 5.63 16.02
N GLU A 118 14.31 6.49 15.92
CA GLU A 118 15.55 6.25 15.14
C GLU A 118 16.25 4.95 15.55
N ALA A 119 16.28 4.63 16.85
CA ALA A 119 16.92 3.41 17.35
C ALA A 119 16.17 2.16 16.90
N SER A 120 14.84 2.21 16.89
CA SER A 120 13.97 1.15 16.40
C SER A 120 14.16 0.94 14.89
N VAL A 121 14.32 2.00 14.11
CA VAL A 121 14.58 1.93 12.66
C VAL A 121 15.93 1.27 12.39
N GLN A 122 17.00 1.76 13.04
CA GLN A 122 18.35 1.20 12.88
C GLN A 122 18.40 -0.29 13.26
N LEU A 123 17.74 -0.69 14.35
CA LEU A 123 17.65 -2.09 14.74
C LEU A 123 16.96 -2.94 13.64
N ARG A 124 15.89 -2.43 13.02
CA ARG A 124 15.19 -3.12 11.93
C ARG A 124 16.07 -3.25 10.70
N GLU A 125 16.81 -2.21 10.34
CA GLU A 125 17.73 -2.26 9.21
C GLU A 125 18.84 -3.31 9.41
N MET A 126 19.40 -3.40 10.62
CA MET A 126 20.43 -4.40 10.95
C MET A 126 19.90 -5.84 11.00
N THR A 127 18.59 -6.04 11.19
CA THR A 127 18.00 -7.38 11.39
C THR A 127 17.22 -7.92 10.19
N LEU A 128 16.69 -7.02 9.36
CA LEU A 128 15.81 -7.32 8.22
C LEU A 128 16.28 -6.69 6.90
N GLY A 129 17.15 -5.68 6.94
CA GLY A 129 17.61 -4.96 5.76
C GLY A 129 18.67 -5.70 4.96
N ALA A 130 19.11 -5.08 3.85
CA ALA A 130 20.11 -5.67 2.95
C ALA A 130 21.45 -5.99 3.63
N GLN A 131 21.77 -5.29 4.72
CA GLN A 131 23.01 -5.47 5.48
C GLN A 131 22.86 -6.45 6.65
N ALA A 132 21.69 -7.04 6.85
CA ALA A 132 21.48 -8.00 7.91
C ALA A 132 22.35 -9.26 7.70
N PRO A 133 22.95 -9.84 8.75
CA PRO A 133 23.82 -11.03 8.62
C PRO A 133 23.14 -12.25 7.97
N THR A 134 21.81 -12.31 8.05
CA THR A 134 20.97 -13.37 7.49
C THR A 134 20.35 -13.02 6.13
N GLY A 135 20.69 -11.85 5.57
CA GLY A 135 20.06 -11.28 4.39
C GLY A 135 18.68 -10.65 4.64
N PRO A 136 18.07 -10.06 3.59
CA PRO A 136 16.75 -9.42 3.66
C PRO A 136 15.66 -10.38 4.12
N ARG A 137 14.79 -9.93 5.03
CA ARG A 137 13.66 -10.73 5.54
C ARG A 137 12.41 -9.89 5.73
N LEU A 138 11.25 -10.54 5.64
CA LEU A 138 9.98 -9.90 5.93
C LEU A 138 9.76 -9.75 7.44
N LEU A 139 9.21 -8.60 7.83
CA LEU A 139 8.67 -8.40 9.17
C LEU A 139 7.41 -9.26 9.34
N LYS A 140 7.43 -10.20 10.29
CA LYS A 140 6.24 -11.00 10.60
C LYS A 140 5.27 -10.18 11.44
N GLY A 141 3.96 -10.44 11.29
CA GLY A 141 2.93 -9.72 12.05
C GLY A 141 3.07 -9.82 13.57
N GLN A 142 3.69 -10.90 14.07
CA GLN A 142 4.00 -11.10 15.50
C GLN A 142 5.13 -10.20 16.02
N GLU A 143 5.93 -9.63 15.12
CA GLU A 143 7.08 -8.78 15.43
C GLU A 143 6.73 -7.28 15.35
N LEU A 144 5.50 -6.94 14.96
CA LEU A 144 4.98 -5.58 15.07
C LEU A 144 4.80 -5.24 16.56
N PRO A 145 5.29 -4.08 17.03
CA PRO A 145 5.12 -3.70 18.42
C PRO A 145 3.63 -3.63 18.76
N LEU A 146 3.18 -4.51 19.66
CA LEU A 146 1.93 -4.31 20.38
C LEU A 146 2.14 -3.13 21.34
N PRO A 147 1.15 -2.23 21.51
CA PRO A 147 1.28 -1.17 22.48
C PRO A 147 1.58 -1.79 23.85
N SER A 148 2.69 -1.35 24.44
CA SER A 148 3.05 -1.69 25.81
C SER A 148 1.98 -1.11 26.75
N ALA A 149 0.98 -1.92 27.09
CA ALA A 149 0.04 -1.61 28.15
C ALA A 149 -0.49 -2.93 28.74
N SER A 150 0.10 -3.34 29.87
CA SER A 150 -0.54 -3.58 31.17
C SER A 150 -2.06 -3.85 31.32
N CYS A 151 -2.80 -4.26 30.28
CA CYS A 151 -4.18 -4.74 30.41
C CYS A 151 -4.19 -6.27 30.33
N GLY A 152 -4.65 -6.88 31.42
CA GLY A 152 -4.65 -8.32 31.67
C GLY A 152 -5.45 -9.17 30.66
N PRO A 153 -5.37 -10.50 30.81
CA PRO A 153 -5.82 -11.44 29.79
C PRO A 153 -7.33 -11.41 29.70
N THR A 154 -7.86 -10.87 28.60
CA THR A 154 -9.24 -11.15 28.22
C THR A 154 -9.18 -12.19 27.10
N THR A 155 -9.50 -13.42 27.47
CA THR A 155 -9.65 -14.58 26.60
C THR A 155 -10.59 -14.26 25.43
N TRP A 156 -10.06 -14.21 24.21
CA TRP A 156 -10.88 -14.28 23.00
C TRP A 156 -11.13 -15.76 22.70
N SER A 157 -12.31 -16.26 23.09
CA SER A 157 -12.79 -17.59 22.74
C SER A 157 -13.05 -17.65 21.23
N GLY A 158 -12.31 -18.53 20.54
CA GLY A 158 -12.51 -18.81 19.13
C GLY A 158 -13.93 -19.31 18.85
N THR A 159 -14.57 -18.72 17.84
CA THR A 159 -15.72 -19.35 17.18
C THR A 159 -15.27 -19.74 15.77
N THR A 160 -15.07 -21.03 15.60
CA THR A 160 -14.97 -21.75 14.33
C THR A 160 -16.27 -21.57 13.56
N ALA A 161 -16.21 -21.02 12.35
CA ALA A 161 -17.29 -21.14 11.37
C ALA A 161 -16.85 -22.15 10.30
N SER A 162 -17.46 -23.33 10.37
CA SER A 162 -17.32 -24.44 9.44
C SER A 162 -18.08 -24.16 8.14
N THR A 163 -17.42 -24.43 7.01
CA THR A 163 -18.02 -24.56 5.69
C THR A 163 -18.84 -25.84 5.60
N THR A 164 -20.08 -25.75 5.08
CA THR A 164 -20.71 -26.87 4.38
C THR A 164 -21.51 -26.33 3.19
N THR A 165 -21.38 -27.07 2.10
CA THR A 165 -21.93 -27.08 0.74
C THR A 165 -23.28 -26.42 0.49
#